data_AF-A0A517WH86-F1
#
_entry.id   AF-A0A517WH86-F1
#
_cell.length_a   1.000
_cell.length_b   1.000
_cell.length_c   1.000
_cell.angle_alpha   90.00
_cell.angle_beta   90.00
_cell.angle_gamma   90.00
#
_symmetry.space_group_name_H-M   'P 1'
#
loop_
_entity.id
_entity.type
_entity.pdbx_description
1 polymer ?
#
loop_
_entity_poly.entity_id
_entity_poly.type
_entity_poly.pdbx_seq_one_letter_code
_entity_poly.pdbx_strand_id
1 'polypeptide(L)'
;MIRVWLALVGGLYLMLAVWCAITPASTSQSVGFTLEGGSGQSEFLVVYGGLELALGLIFLWPLWQVAVTQYALTVCLIVHGCLVLFRCASFFLFEGIGATTYSLATGEWLIFLISLGLCLTQRTSNSNESSQ
;
A
#
# COMPACT_ATOMS: atom_id res chain seq x y z
N MET A 1 -10.86 -9.77 -12.17
CA MET A 1 -10.17 -8.46 -12.26
C MET A 1 -9.68 -8.00 -10.89
N ILE A 2 -10.55 -7.74 -9.91
CA ILE A 2 -10.13 -7.22 -8.60
C ILE A 2 -9.15 -8.14 -7.85
N ARG A 3 -9.36 -9.45 -7.84
CA ARG A 3 -8.41 -10.39 -7.21
C ARG A 3 -7.02 -10.36 -7.84
N VAL A 4 -6.94 -10.19 -9.17
CA VAL A 4 -5.66 -10.06 -9.88
C VAL A 4 -4.98 -8.76 -9.49
N TRP A 5 -5.73 -7.66 -9.47
CA TRP A 5 -5.24 -6.37 -9.00
C TRP A 5 -4.72 -6.43 -7.56
N LEU A 6 -5.51 -6.97 -6.63
CA LEU A 6 -5.11 -7.15 -5.24
C LEU A 6 -3.90 -8.08 -5.10
N ALA A 7 -3.78 -9.12 -5.91
CA ALA A 7 -2.61 -9.99 -5.91
C ALA A 7 -1.35 -9.27 -6.40
N LEU A 8 -1.45 -8.40 -7.39
CA LEU A 8 -0.33 -7.56 -7.85
C LEU A 8 0.11 -6.60 -6.74
N VAL A 9 -0.83 -5.89 -6.12
CA VAL A 9 -0.55 -4.97 -5.00
C VAL A 9 0.04 -5.74 -3.81
N GLY A 10 -0.54 -6.88 -3.45
CA GLY A 10 -0.04 -7.72 -2.36
C GLY A 10 1.35 -8.26 -2.62
N GLY A 11 1.65 -8.68 -3.85
CA GLY A 11 2.98 -9.10 -4.27
C GLY A 11 4.02 -7.98 -4.14
N LEU A 12 3.67 -6.75 -4.55
CA LEU A 12 4.52 -5.57 -4.36
C LEU A 12 4.84 -5.35 -2.88
N TYR A 13 3.82 -5.38 -2.01
CA TYR A 13 4.01 -5.22 -0.57
C TYR A 13 4.86 -6.32 0.06
N LEU A 14 4.73 -7.57 -0.39
CA LEU A 14 5.62 -8.64 0.08
C LEU A 14 7.08 -8.41 -0.35
N MET A 15 7.31 -7.94 -1.57
CA MET A 15 8.67 -7.61 -2.02
C MET A 15 9.28 -6.48 -1.19
N LEU A 16 8.50 -5.43 -0.90
CA LEU A 16 8.92 -4.33 -0.03
C LEU A 16 9.22 -4.83 1.39
N ALA A 17 8.33 -5.64 1.96
CA ALA A 17 8.51 -6.19 3.30
C ALA A 17 9.80 -7.00 3.43
N VAL A 18 10.10 -7.84 2.42
CA VAL A 18 11.35 -8.61 2.34
C VAL A 18 12.55 -7.68 2.25
N TRP A 19 12.48 -6.63 1.44
CA TRP A 19 13.56 -5.65 1.33
C TRP A 19 13.81 -4.95 2.69
N CYS A 20 12.75 -4.45 3.34
CA CYS A 20 12.79 -3.82 4.66
C CYS A 20 13.37 -4.76 5.74
N ALA A 21 13.04 -6.05 5.70
CA ALA A 21 13.52 -7.02 6.67
C ALA A 21 14.99 -7.43 6.48
N ILE A 22 15.44 -7.61 5.23
CA ILE A 22 16.80 -8.09 4.95
C ILE A 22 17.83 -6.95 5.01
N THR A 23 17.47 -5.76 4.52
CA THR A 23 18.42 -4.64 4.38
C THR A 23 17.89 -3.31 4.93
N PRO A 24 17.49 -3.23 6.21
CA PRO A 24 16.84 -2.04 6.77
C PRO A 24 17.67 -0.75 6.62
N ALA A 25 19.00 -0.83 6.74
CA ALA A 25 19.89 0.32 6.57
C ALA A 25 19.86 0.89 5.14
N SER A 26 19.80 0.03 4.11
CA SER A 26 19.75 0.46 2.71
C SER A 26 18.37 1.03 2.36
N THR A 27 17.29 0.36 2.78
CA THR A 27 15.93 0.80 2.49
C THR A 27 15.60 2.13 3.14
N SER A 28 15.92 2.29 4.43
CA SER A 28 15.67 3.52 5.17
C SER A 28 16.40 4.71 4.54
N GLN A 29 17.64 4.52 4.11
CA GLN A 29 18.40 5.57 3.42
C GLN A 29 17.77 5.96 2.07
N SER A 30 17.17 5.01 1.34
CA SER A 30 16.50 5.29 0.07
C SER A 30 15.31 6.26 0.21
N VAL A 31 14.68 6.29 1.39
CA VAL A 31 13.58 7.19 1.73
C VAL A 31 14.03 8.38 2.61
N GLY A 32 15.33 8.55 2.81
CA GLY A 32 15.91 9.69 3.53
C GLY A 32 16.01 9.52 5.05
N PHE A 33 15.73 8.33 5.60
CA PHE A 33 15.91 8.07 7.02
C PHE A 33 17.37 7.73 7.35
N THR A 34 17.83 8.26 8.49
CA THR A 34 19.08 7.85 9.13
C THR A 34 18.71 7.03 10.37
N LEU A 35 19.10 5.76 10.42
CA LEU A 35 18.77 4.87 11.54
C LEU A 35 19.81 5.01 12.65
N GLU A 36 19.33 5.12 13.90
CA GLU A 36 20.18 5.15 15.08
C GLU A 36 20.55 3.72 15.52
N GLY A 37 21.63 3.20 14.95
CA GLY A 37 22.20 1.89 15.31
C GLY A 37 21.18 0.75 15.30
N GLY A 38 21.30 -0.17 16.26
CA GLY A 38 20.40 -1.31 16.38
C GLY A 38 18.96 -0.96 16.76
N SER A 39 18.75 0.15 17.48
CA SER A 39 17.41 0.58 17.87
C SER A 39 16.59 1.04 16.66
N GLY A 40 17.16 1.90 15.82
CA GLY A 40 16.51 2.34 14.58
C GLY A 40 16.29 1.18 13.60
N GLN A 41 17.25 0.25 13.50
CA GLN A 41 17.10 -0.95 12.66
C GLN A 41 15.97 -1.87 13.13
N SER A 42 15.86 -2.10 14.44
CA SER A 42 14.79 -2.92 15.03
C SER A 42 13.42 -2.30 14.76
N GLU A 43 13.24 -1.01 15.04
CA GLU A 43 11.97 -0.31 14.82
C GLU A 43 11.61 -0.28 13.33
N PHE A 44 12.57 0.00 12.44
CA PHE A 44 12.32 0.01 11.01
C PHE A 44 11.88 -1.37 10.50
N LEU A 45 12.55 -2.44 10.94
CA LEU A 45 12.18 -3.81 10.56
C LEU A 45 10.76 -4.17 11.03
N VAL A 46 10.44 -3.89 12.30
CA VAL A 46 9.15 -4.27 12.88
C VAL A 46 8.01 -3.44 12.29
N VAL A 47 8.18 -2.12 12.20
CA VAL A 47 7.12 -1.23 11.75
C VAL A 47 7.01 -1.25 10.24
N TYR A 48 8.06 -0.91 9.50
CA TYR A 48 7.98 -0.87 8.03
C TYR A 48 7.85 -2.27 7.45
N GLY A 49 8.75 -3.19 7.82
CA GLY A 49 8.70 -4.57 7.32
C GLY A 49 7.45 -5.32 7.76
N GLY A 50 7.07 -5.21 9.04
CA GLY A 50 5.89 -5.91 9.58
C GLY A 50 4.56 -5.39 9.02
N LEU A 51 4.39 -4.07 8.88
CA LEU A 51 3.19 -3.50 8.29
C LEU A 51 3.07 -3.83 6.80
N GLU A 52 4.16 -3.74 6.05
CA GLU A 52 4.18 -4.11 4.62
C GLU A 52 3.85 -5.61 4.44
N LEU A 53 4.38 -6.48 5.30
CA LEU A 53 4.05 -7.90 5.30
C LEU A 53 2.54 -8.11 5.55
N ALA A 54 2.00 -7.45 6.57
CA ALA A 54 0.58 -7.57 6.90
C ALA A 54 -0.32 -7.11 5.73
N LEU A 55 0.00 -5.98 5.10
CA LEU A 55 -0.73 -5.49 3.92
C LEU A 55 -0.63 -6.48 2.75
N GLY A 56 0.57 -7.02 2.49
CA GLY A 56 0.79 -8.04 1.48
C GLY A 56 -0.11 -9.26 1.68
N LEU A 57 -0.17 -9.77 2.91
CA LEU A 57 -1.02 -10.90 3.27
C LEU A 57 -2.51 -10.58 3.13
N ILE A 58 -2.96 -9.41 3.60
CA ILE A 58 -4.36 -8.98 3.47
C ILE A 58 -4.80 -8.91 2.00
N PHE A 59 -3.95 -8.37 1.13
CA PHE A 59 -4.28 -8.24 -0.30
C PHE A 59 -4.17 -9.56 -1.07
N LEU A 60 -3.38 -10.52 -0.59
CA LEU A 60 -3.32 -11.87 -1.15
C LEU A 60 -4.38 -12.83 -0.60
N TRP A 61 -5.00 -12.53 0.55
CA TRP A 61 -6.03 -13.35 1.17
C TRP A 61 -7.17 -13.76 0.21
N PRO A 62 -7.70 -12.88 -0.67
CA PRO A 62 -8.74 -13.26 -1.63
C PRO A 62 -8.37 -14.38 -2.63
N LEU A 63 -7.08 -14.75 -2.72
CA LEU A 63 -6.64 -15.91 -3.51
C LEU A 63 -7.10 -17.24 -2.90
N TRP A 64 -7.13 -17.33 -1.57
CA TRP A 64 -7.63 -18.51 -0.86
C TRP A 64 -9.10 -18.40 -0.49
N GLN A 65 -9.58 -17.19 -0.17
CA GLN A 65 -10.95 -16.98 0.29
C GLN A 65 -11.64 -15.89 -0.53
N VAL A 66 -12.29 -16.30 -1.62
CA VAL A 66 -12.91 -15.38 -2.58
C VAL A 66 -13.94 -14.44 -1.94
N ALA A 67 -14.64 -14.91 -0.90
CA ALA A 67 -15.65 -14.13 -0.18
C ALA A 67 -15.10 -12.83 0.43
N VAL A 68 -13.79 -12.74 0.73
CA VAL A 68 -13.20 -11.53 1.34
C VAL A 68 -12.74 -10.48 0.32
N THR A 69 -12.91 -10.73 -0.99
CA THR A 69 -12.42 -9.84 -2.06
C THR A 69 -12.86 -8.39 -1.88
N GLN A 70 -14.13 -8.16 -1.52
CA GLN A 70 -14.70 -6.82 -1.32
C GLN A 70 -14.08 -6.09 -0.13
N TYR A 71 -13.91 -6.82 0.98
CA TYR A 71 -13.29 -6.28 2.19
C TYR A 71 -11.83 -5.93 1.93
N ALA A 72 -11.08 -6.80 1.26
CA ALA A 72 -9.68 -6.54 0.90
C ALA A 72 -9.54 -5.34 -0.05
N LEU A 73 -10.44 -5.16 -1.03
CA LEU A 73 -10.48 -3.97 -1.88
C LEU A 73 -10.78 -2.70 -1.08
N THR A 74 -11.71 -2.77 -0.12
CA THR A 74 -12.05 -1.65 0.76
C THR A 74 -10.86 -1.25 1.63
N VAL A 75 -10.16 -2.22 2.22
CA VAL A 75 -8.92 -1.97 2.97
C VAL A 75 -7.85 -1.34 2.06
N CYS A 76 -7.67 -1.86 0.85
CA CYS A 76 -6.72 -1.31 -0.13
C CYS A 76 -7.02 0.17 -0.42
N LEU A 77 -8.30 0.50 -0.64
CA LEU A 77 -8.74 1.87 -0.88
C LEU A 77 -8.49 2.79 0.32
N ILE A 78 -8.86 2.36 1.53
CA ILE A 78 -8.69 3.16 2.75
C ILE A 78 -7.21 3.44 3.02
N VAL A 79 -6.38 2.40 2.99
CA VAL A 79 -4.94 2.51 3.26
C VAL A 79 -4.29 3.48 2.28
N HIS A 80 -4.50 3.29 0.98
CA HIS A 80 -3.87 4.16 -0.03
C HIS A 80 -4.50 5.55 -0.09
N GLY A 81 -5.79 5.70 0.25
CA GLY A 81 -6.42 7.01 0.40
C GLY A 81 -5.79 7.82 1.53
N CYS A 82 -5.53 7.20 2.68
CA CYS A 82 -4.79 7.83 3.77
C CYS A 82 -3.36 8.19 3.36
N LEU A 83 -2.63 7.27 2.71
CA LEU A 83 -1.27 7.54 2.23
C LEU A 83 -1.24 8.73 1.25
N VAL A 84 -2.13 8.75 0.26
CA VAL A 84 -2.25 9.85 -0.70
C VAL A 84 -2.57 11.18 0.02
N LEU A 85 -3.48 11.17 0.99
CA LEU A 85 -3.83 12.37 1.76
C LEU A 85 -2.62 12.94 2.50
N PHE A 86 -1.89 12.10 3.25
CA PHE A 86 -0.69 12.54 3.96
C PHE A 86 0.45 12.89 3.01
N ARG A 87 0.57 12.21 1.87
CA ARG A 87 1.55 12.54 0.84
C ARG A 87 1.30 13.92 0.24
N CYS A 88 0.05 14.25 -0.06
CA CYS A 88 -0.33 15.58 -0.51
C CYS A 88 0.05 16.63 0.53
N ALA A 89 -0.35 16.43 1.80
CA ALA A 89 0.03 17.32 2.89
C ALA A 89 1.57 17.47 2.98
N SER A 90 2.32 16.39 2.83
CA SER A 90 3.79 16.41 2.89
C SER A 90 4.42 17.30 1.81
N PHE A 91 3.85 17.33 0.61
CA PHE A 91 4.34 18.17 -0.50
C PHE A 91 4.10 19.66 -0.28
N PHE A 92 3.14 20.03 0.57
CA PHE A 92 2.91 21.43 0.97
C PHE A 92 3.71 21.83 2.22
N LEU A 93 4.02 20.87 3.09
CA LEU A 93 4.64 21.14 4.40
C LEU A 93 6.17 21.03 4.39
N PHE A 94 6.74 20.24 3.47
CA PHE A 94 8.17 19.95 3.45
C PHE A 94 8.79 20.27 2.09
N GLU A 95 10.03 20.77 2.11
CA GLU A 95 10.86 21.04 0.94
C GLU A 95 11.99 20.01 0.81
N GLY A 96 12.72 20.02 -0.32
CA GLY A 96 13.90 19.16 -0.50
C GLY A 96 13.57 17.67 -0.71
N ILE A 97 12.38 17.37 -1.22
CA ILE A 97 11.87 16.01 -1.39
C ILE A 97 12.65 15.26 -2.47
N GLY A 98 13.18 14.08 -2.12
CA GLY A 98 13.99 13.26 -3.01
C GLY A 98 13.20 12.52 -4.10
N ALA A 99 13.90 12.09 -5.16
CA ALA A 99 13.30 11.39 -6.29
C ALA A 99 12.57 10.09 -5.90
N THR A 100 13.11 9.32 -4.95
CA THR A 100 12.46 8.10 -4.44
C THR A 100 11.08 8.39 -3.87
N THR A 101 10.93 9.49 -3.14
CA THR A 101 9.64 9.89 -2.55
C THR A 101 8.59 10.19 -3.60
N TYR A 102 8.97 10.80 -4.74
CA TYR A 102 8.05 10.99 -5.87
C TYR A 102 7.66 9.67 -6.55
N SER A 103 8.59 8.72 -6.64
CA SER A 103 8.29 7.37 -7.15
C SER A 103 7.28 6.65 -6.26
N LEU A 104 7.48 6.68 -4.94
CA LEU A 104 6.53 6.14 -3.96
C LEU A 104 5.17 6.82 -4.05
N ALA A 105 5.14 8.15 -4.11
CA ALA A 105 3.90 8.91 -4.29
C ALA A 105 3.14 8.49 -5.54
N THR A 106 3.85 8.29 -6.66
CA THR A 106 3.23 7.81 -7.90
C THR A 106 2.60 6.44 -7.71
N GLY A 107 3.30 5.51 -7.04
CA GLY A 107 2.76 4.20 -6.69
C GLY A 107 1.51 4.29 -5.82
N GLU A 108 1.55 5.10 -4.75
CA GLU A 108 0.42 5.35 -3.85
C GLU A 108 -0.81 5.85 -4.60
N TRP A 109 -0.64 6.85 -5.46
CA TRP A 109 -1.70 7.43 -6.29
C TRP A 109 -2.27 6.44 -7.30
N LEU A 110 -1.42 5.70 -8.01
CA LEU A 110 -1.86 4.68 -8.97
C LEU A 110 -2.69 3.61 -8.26
N ILE A 111 -2.21 3.12 -7.10
CA ILE A 111 -2.91 2.07 -6.38
C ILE A 111 -4.27 2.58 -5.88
N PHE A 112 -4.30 3.80 -5.33
CA PHE A 112 -5.53 4.43 -4.87
C PHE A 112 -6.56 4.61 -5.99
N LEU A 113 -6.18 5.23 -7.11
CA LEU A 113 -7.10 5.55 -8.20
C LEU A 113 -7.66 4.31 -8.88
N ILE A 114 -6.84 3.28 -9.11
CA ILE A 114 -7.31 2.01 -9.69
C ILE A 114 -8.26 1.31 -8.72
N SER A 115 -7.92 1.25 -7.43
CA SER A 115 -8.79 0.65 -6.41
C SER A 115 -10.13 1.38 -6.27
N LEU A 116 -10.11 2.72 -6.35
CA LEU A 116 -11.31 3.55 -6.34
C LEU A 116 -12.19 3.25 -7.56
N GLY A 117 -11.61 3.23 -8.77
CA GLY A 117 -12.34 2.92 -10.00
C GLY A 117 -12.99 1.52 -9.96
N LEU A 118 -12.27 0.53 -9.44
CA LEU A 118 -12.80 -0.82 -9.26
C LEU A 118 -13.96 -0.85 -8.24
N CYS A 119 -13.85 -0.13 -7.13
CA CYS A 119 -14.89 -0.05 -6.11
C CYS A 119 -16.17 0.63 -6.65
N LEU A 120 -16.02 1.73 -7.40
CA LEU A 120 -17.13 2.44 -8.02
C LEU A 120 -17.86 1.56 -9.05
N THR A 121 -17.11 0.85 -9.90
CA THR A 121 -17.69 -0.03 -10.92
C THR A 121 -18.51 -1.16 -10.30
N GLN A 122 -18.09 -1.70 -9.16
CA GLN A 122 -18.85 -2.73 -8.45
C GLN A 122 -20.14 -2.22 -7.83
N ARG A 123 -20.12 -1.02 -7.24
CA ARG A 123 -21.33 -0.41 -6.67
C ARG A 123 -22.43 -0.23 -7.72
N THR A 124 -22.05 0.24 -8.91
CA THR A 124 -23.00 0.41 -10.02
C THR A 124 -23.61 -0.92 -10.49
N SER A 125 -22.83 -2.01 -10.47
CA SER A 125 -23.35 -3.35 -10.81
C SER A 125 -24.44 -3.80 -9.82
N ASN A 126 -24.16 -3.67 -8.52
CA ASN A 126 -25.08 -4.13 -7.47
C ASN A 126 -26.38 -3.29 -7.39
N SER A 127 -26.33 -2.00 -7.75
CA SER A 127 -27.54 -1.16 -7.80
C SER A 127 -28.49 -1.53 -8.94
N ASN A 128 -27.96 -2.00 -10.07
CA ASN A 128 -28.78 -2.42 -11.21
C ASN A 128 -29.49 -3.76 -10.95
N GLU A 129 -28.86 -4.69 -10.23
CA GLU A 129 -29.48 -5.98 -9.87
C GLU A 129 -30.60 -5.86 -8.84
N SER A 130 -30.58 -4.83 -7.98
CA SER A 130 -31.61 -4.61 -6.96
C SER A 130 -32.84 -3.84 -7.47
N SER A 131 -32.79 -3.35 -8.72
CA SER A 131 -33.90 -2.63 -9.38
C SER A 131 -34.69 -3.50 -10.36
N GLN A 132 -34.37 -4.79 -10.47
CA GLN A 132 -35.09 -5.81 -11.25
C GLN A 132 -35.83 -6.76 -10.31
#